data_AF-A0A0W0TAH8-F1
#
_entry.id   AF-A0A0W0TAH8-F1
#
_cell.length_a   1.000
_cell.length_b   1.000
_cell.length_c   1.000
_cell.angle_alpha   90.00
_cell.angle_beta   90.00
_cell.angle_gamma   90.00
#
_symmetry.space_group_name_H-M   'P 1'
#
loop_
_entity.id
_entity.type
_entity.pdbx_description
1 polymer ?
#
loop_
_entity_poly.entity_id
_entity_poly.type
_entity_poly.pdbx_seq_one_letter_code
_entity_poly.pdbx_strand_id
1 'polypeptide(L)'
;MSIEDKVLDKNTKDAGAKIVKVAKWVLTVDDFYIKGYLEPAVAMLSSVLSGVEERNYLATLEDEHVLVLRNQLETSLLRISDKVDKMKDKLALLKDINSHLDSQISAVKEVKQKNEKTINDKQAELENTSRNQQATFWSSYLADNNPGFFKSIFLFFIPQSSIDEAKKVCNYLEKSRGLPKEIQALRETNKKLDDRLDTYECQYEDIRKQRRVLNALQSQQESLEEKVYDLVTATDILLPKLREENEKSNGVIPEIREDDEDIFRFEY
;
A
#
# COMPACT_ATOMS: atom_id res chain seq x y z
N MET A 1 -11.58 -16.28 46.12
CA MET A 1 -12.67 -17.28 46.04
C MET A 1 -12.68 -17.79 44.62
N SER A 2 -12.74 -19.11 44.42
CA SER A 2 -12.70 -19.67 43.07
C SER A 2 -13.98 -19.33 42.30
N ILE A 3 -13.89 -19.23 40.97
CA ILE A 3 -15.07 -19.02 40.13
C ILE A 3 -15.96 -20.27 40.16
N GLU A 4 -15.39 -21.47 40.27
CA GLU A 4 -16.15 -22.72 40.37
C GLU A 4 -17.12 -22.72 41.55
N ASP A 5 -16.71 -22.16 42.70
CA ASP A 5 -17.54 -22.08 43.91
C ASP A 5 -18.82 -21.26 43.72
N LYS A 6 -18.89 -20.43 42.65
CA LYS A 6 -20.01 -19.54 42.33
C LYS A 6 -20.97 -20.13 41.29
N VAL A 7 -20.62 -21.27 40.70
CA VAL A 7 -21.39 -21.90 39.63
C VAL A 7 -22.44 -22.84 40.21
N LEU A 8 -23.60 -22.28 40.58
CA LEU A 8 -24.63 -22.98 41.36
C LEU A 8 -25.89 -23.31 40.55
N ASP A 9 -26.29 -22.40 39.66
CA ASP A 9 -27.51 -22.49 38.85
C ASP A 9 -27.19 -22.45 37.35
N LYS A 10 -28.23 -22.51 36.51
CA LYS A 10 -28.05 -22.52 35.05
C LYS A 10 -27.40 -21.24 34.53
N ASN A 11 -27.75 -20.08 35.08
CA ASN A 11 -27.25 -18.79 34.62
C ASN A 11 -25.76 -18.60 34.96
N THR A 12 -25.37 -18.98 36.17
CA THR A 12 -23.97 -18.96 36.64
C THR A 12 -23.11 -20.02 35.93
N LYS A 13 -23.68 -21.17 35.55
CA LYS A 13 -23.03 -22.17 34.68
C LYS A 13 -22.75 -21.62 33.29
N ASP A 14 -23.74 -20.97 32.67
CA ASP A 14 -23.59 -20.35 31.36
C ASP A 14 -22.55 -19.21 31.39
N ALA A 15 -22.51 -18.43 32.47
CA ALA A 15 -21.48 -17.41 32.72
C ALA A 15 -20.07 -18.02 32.87
N GLY A 16 -19.93 -19.09 33.66
CA GLY A 16 -18.66 -19.81 33.79
C GLY A 16 -18.17 -20.36 32.45
N ALA A 17 -19.05 -20.94 31.65
CA ALA A 17 -18.72 -21.45 30.32
C ALA A 17 -18.22 -20.34 29.37
N LYS A 18 -18.79 -19.14 29.45
CA LYS A 18 -18.31 -17.95 28.71
C LYS A 18 -16.89 -17.56 29.12
N ILE A 19 -16.57 -17.54 30.42
CA ILE A 19 -15.22 -17.25 30.90
C ILE A 19 -14.21 -18.26 30.34
N VAL A 20 -14.53 -19.56 30.38
CA VAL A 20 -13.66 -20.62 29.82
C VAL A 20 -13.47 -20.43 28.31
N LYS A 21 -14.56 -20.13 27.58
CA LYS A 21 -14.52 -19.87 26.13
C LYS A 21 -13.59 -18.68 25.80
N VAL A 22 -13.69 -17.59 26.56
CA VAL A 22 -12.85 -16.39 26.38
C VAL A 22 -11.39 -16.70 26.72
N ALA A 23 -11.11 -17.33 27.87
CA ALA A 23 -9.75 -17.70 28.27
C ALA A 23 -9.07 -18.62 27.25
N LYS A 24 -9.81 -19.61 26.72
CA LYS A 24 -9.33 -20.47 25.65
C LYS A 24 -9.02 -19.68 24.38
N TRP A 25 -9.92 -18.79 23.96
CA TRP A 25 -9.71 -17.97 22.78
C TRP A 25 -8.45 -17.11 22.93
N VAL A 26 -8.26 -16.42 24.06
CA VAL A 26 -7.06 -15.61 24.32
C VAL A 26 -5.79 -16.47 24.26
N LEU A 27 -5.78 -17.65 24.88
CA LEU A 27 -4.60 -18.53 24.88
C LEU A 27 -4.29 -19.17 23.51
N THR A 28 -5.26 -19.21 22.61
CA THR A 28 -5.12 -19.86 21.29
C THR A 28 -5.10 -18.87 20.13
N VAL A 29 -5.24 -17.57 20.40
CA VAL A 29 -5.22 -16.54 19.37
C VAL A 29 -3.81 -16.44 18.78
N ASP A 30 -3.68 -16.85 17.51
CA ASP A 30 -2.42 -16.75 16.77
C ASP A 30 -2.50 -15.74 15.62
N ASP A 31 -3.57 -14.95 15.59
CA ASP A 31 -3.74 -13.89 14.61
C ASP A 31 -2.72 -12.77 14.84
N PHE A 32 -1.77 -12.65 13.93
CA PHE A 32 -0.68 -11.67 13.95
C PHE A 32 -1.19 -10.24 14.20
N TYR A 33 -2.35 -9.88 13.66
CA TYR A 33 -2.92 -8.53 13.74
C TYR A 33 -3.45 -8.13 15.11
N ILE A 34 -3.78 -9.10 15.97
CA ILE A 34 -4.38 -8.83 17.30
C ILE A 34 -3.51 -9.32 18.46
N LYS A 35 -2.61 -10.27 18.21
CA LYS A 35 -1.75 -10.90 19.21
C LYS A 35 -0.96 -9.89 20.06
N GLY A 36 -0.38 -8.87 19.44
CA GLY A 36 0.37 -7.80 20.14
C GLY A 36 -0.49 -7.00 21.12
N TYR A 37 -1.79 -6.82 20.83
CA TYR A 37 -2.71 -6.15 21.74
C TYR A 37 -3.08 -7.02 22.94
N LEU A 38 -3.07 -8.33 22.77
CA LEU A 38 -3.50 -9.31 23.78
C LEU A 38 -2.36 -9.83 24.65
N GLU A 39 -1.11 -9.44 24.42
CA GLU A 39 0.06 -9.94 25.17
C GLU A 39 -0.12 -9.91 26.70
N PRO A 40 -0.64 -8.84 27.33
CA PRO A 40 -0.84 -8.82 28.78
C PRO A 40 -1.85 -9.87 29.25
N ALA A 41 -2.92 -10.10 28.47
CA ALA A 41 -3.95 -11.09 28.77
C ALA A 41 -3.44 -12.52 28.57
N VAL A 42 -2.67 -12.75 27.50
CA VAL A 42 -2.01 -14.03 27.24
C VAL A 42 -1.01 -14.35 28.34
N ALA A 43 -0.16 -13.39 28.74
CA ALA A 43 0.84 -13.59 29.78
C ALA A 43 0.20 -13.89 31.14
N MET A 44 -0.85 -13.15 31.51
CA MET A 44 -1.60 -13.38 32.74
C MET A 44 -2.23 -14.78 32.74
N LEU A 45 -2.99 -15.14 31.69
CA LEU A 45 -3.65 -16.45 31.62
C LEU A 45 -2.63 -17.59 31.55
N SER A 46 -1.52 -17.43 30.84
CA SER A 46 -0.47 -18.45 30.74
C SER A 46 0.21 -18.67 32.10
N SER A 47 0.36 -17.62 32.90
CA SER A 47 0.89 -17.72 34.26
C SER A 47 -0.07 -18.44 35.21
N VAL A 48 -1.37 -18.14 35.11
CA VAL A 48 -2.40 -18.66 36.04
C VAL A 48 -2.83 -20.08 35.67
N LEU A 49 -2.91 -20.40 34.38
CA LEU A 49 -3.44 -21.66 33.86
C LEU A 49 -2.34 -22.61 33.35
N SER A 50 -1.08 -22.36 33.70
CA SER A 50 0.05 -23.20 33.27
C SER A 50 -0.14 -24.66 33.71
N GLY A 51 -0.21 -25.57 32.75
CA GLY A 51 -0.41 -27.01 33.03
C GLY A 51 -1.80 -27.38 33.54
N VAL A 52 -2.75 -26.44 33.52
CA VAL A 52 -4.15 -26.70 33.91
C VAL A 52 -4.93 -27.17 32.69
N GLU A 53 -5.67 -28.27 32.83
CA GLU A 53 -6.59 -28.71 31.78
C GLU A 53 -7.80 -27.77 31.67
N GLU A 54 -8.32 -27.54 30.45
CA GLU A 54 -9.42 -26.60 30.17
C GLU A 54 -10.65 -26.79 31.10
N ARG A 55 -10.99 -28.04 31.42
CA ARG A 55 -12.11 -28.37 32.32
C ARG A 55 -11.95 -27.83 33.75
N ASN A 56 -10.73 -27.52 34.16
CA ASN A 56 -10.36 -27.05 35.50
C ASN A 56 -10.04 -25.55 35.53
N TYR A 57 -10.25 -24.81 34.43
CA TYR A 57 -9.99 -23.37 34.39
C TYR A 57 -10.79 -22.62 35.46
N LEU A 58 -12.07 -22.95 35.66
CA LEU A 58 -12.91 -22.28 36.65
C LEU A 58 -12.48 -22.57 38.09
N ALA A 59 -11.89 -23.73 38.36
CA ALA A 59 -11.36 -24.10 39.68
C ALA A 59 -10.13 -23.24 40.05
N THR A 60 -9.38 -22.82 39.04
CA THR A 60 -8.10 -22.10 39.19
C THR A 60 -8.27 -20.58 39.10
N LEU A 61 -9.21 -20.12 38.27
CA LEU A 61 -9.48 -18.69 38.14
C LEU A 61 -10.16 -18.17 39.40
N GLU A 62 -9.70 -17.00 39.83
CA GLU A 62 -10.27 -16.25 40.95
C GLU A 62 -10.87 -14.96 40.42
N ASP A 63 -11.69 -14.30 41.25
CA ASP A 63 -12.33 -13.03 40.93
C ASP A 63 -11.35 -12.00 40.35
N GLU A 64 -10.20 -11.81 41.00
CA GLU A 64 -9.17 -10.87 40.55
C GLU A 64 -8.64 -11.19 39.15
N HIS A 65 -8.41 -12.48 38.85
CA HIS A 65 -7.95 -12.92 37.54
C HIS A 65 -8.97 -12.61 36.43
N VAL A 66 -10.25 -12.85 36.70
CA VAL A 66 -11.34 -12.57 35.74
C VAL A 66 -11.51 -11.06 35.52
N LEU A 67 -11.33 -10.25 36.54
CA LEU A 67 -11.41 -8.79 36.44
C LEU A 67 -10.20 -8.20 35.68
N VAL A 68 -9.00 -8.69 35.97
CA VAL A 68 -7.79 -8.30 35.22
C VAL A 68 -7.95 -8.67 33.76
N LEU A 69 -8.44 -9.89 33.45
CA LEU A 69 -8.72 -10.31 32.08
C LEU A 69 -9.70 -9.36 31.39
N ARG A 70 -10.81 -9.02 32.06
CA ARG A 70 -11.82 -8.09 31.54
C ARG A 70 -11.20 -6.74 31.18
N ASN A 71 -10.52 -6.12 32.14
CA ASN A 71 -9.92 -4.79 31.94
C ASN A 71 -8.88 -4.81 30.81
N GLN A 72 -8.08 -5.86 30.71
CA GLN A 72 -7.09 -6.02 29.64
C GLN A 72 -7.75 -6.17 28.27
N LEU A 73 -8.81 -6.97 28.15
CA LEU A 73 -9.54 -7.14 26.88
C LEU A 73 -10.31 -5.86 26.48
N GLU A 74 -10.94 -5.17 27.43
CA GLU A 74 -11.59 -3.87 27.18
C GLU A 74 -10.57 -2.82 26.69
N THR A 75 -9.40 -2.74 27.35
CA THR A 75 -8.31 -1.85 26.92
C THR A 75 -7.79 -2.20 25.53
N SER A 76 -7.60 -3.49 25.26
CA SER A 76 -7.16 -3.97 23.94
C SER A 76 -8.16 -3.61 22.85
N LEU A 77 -9.46 -3.75 23.15
CA LEU A 77 -10.53 -3.40 22.22
C LEU A 77 -10.52 -1.90 21.90
N LEU A 78 -10.36 -1.04 22.91
CA LEU A 78 -10.25 0.41 22.69
C LEU A 78 -9.07 0.76 21.77
N ARG A 79 -7.89 0.17 22.01
CA ARG A 79 -6.69 0.42 21.18
C ARG A 79 -6.87 -0.03 19.73
N ILE A 80 -7.46 -1.21 19.52
CA ILE A 80 -7.74 -1.73 18.17
C ILE A 80 -8.79 -0.86 17.47
N SER A 81 -9.82 -0.41 18.19
CA SER A 81 -10.88 0.43 17.64
C SER A 81 -10.31 1.77 17.16
N ASP A 82 -9.48 2.43 17.99
CA ASP A 82 -8.76 3.65 17.62
C ASP A 82 -7.85 3.42 16.40
N LYS A 83 -7.11 2.30 16.36
CA LYS A 83 -6.26 1.96 15.21
C LYS A 83 -7.07 1.76 13.93
N VAL A 84 -8.18 1.03 14.01
CA VAL A 84 -9.10 0.80 12.89
C VAL A 84 -9.63 2.14 12.36
N ASP A 85 -10.05 3.04 13.23
CA ASP A 85 -10.59 4.34 12.82
C ASP A 85 -9.51 5.25 12.20
N LYS A 86 -8.32 5.33 12.80
CA LYS A 86 -7.16 6.00 12.20
C LYS A 86 -6.82 5.45 10.82
N MET A 87 -6.90 4.13 10.63
CA MET A 87 -6.66 3.49 9.33
C MET A 87 -7.77 3.77 8.32
N LYS A 88 -9.04 3.82 8.73
CA LYS A 88 -10.16 4.23 7.86
C LYS A 88 -9.99 5.65 7.38
N ASP A 89 -9.66 6.58 8.27
CA ASP A 89 -9.45 7.99 7.93
C ASP A 89 -8.28 8.14 6.94
N LYS A 90 -7.17 7.44 7.19
CA LYS A 90 -6.03 7.42 6.28
C LYS A 90 -6.42 6.87 4.90
N LEU A 91 -7.18 5.77 4.84
CA LEU A 91 -7.64 5.20 3.57
C LEU A 91 -8.68 6.08 2.85
N ALA A 92 -9.50 6.82 3.59
CA ALA A 92 -10.42 7.79 3.01
C ALA A 92 -9.66 8.90 2.29
N LEU A 93 -8.61 9.45 2.91
CA LEU A 93 -7.71 10.42 2.27
C LEU A 93 -6.99 9.84 1.04
N LEU A 94 -6.62 8.56 1.08
CA LEU A 94 -5.97 7.86 -0.03
C LEU A 94 -6.92 7.54 -1.20
N LYS A 95 -8.24 7.61 -1.00
CA LYS A 95 -9.22 7.39 -2.08
C LYS A 95 -9.13 8.48 -3.15
N ASP A 96 -8.97 9.72 -2.72
CA ASP A 96 -8.80 10.85 -3.65
C ASP A 96 -7.45 10.74 -4.38
N ILE A 97 -6.42 10.27 -3.67
CA ILE A 97 -5.09 10.00 -4.24
C ILE A 97 -5.14 8.89 -5.31
N ASN A 98 -5.92 7.82 -5.12
CA ASN A 98 -6.10 6.78 -6.15
C ASN A 98 -6.68 7.34 -7.44
N SER A 99 -7.72 8.18 -7.34
CA SER A 99 -8.32 8.79 -8.54
C SER A 99 -7.33 9.68 -9.29
N HIS A 100 -6.46 10.37 -8.54
CA HIS A 100 -5.39 11.17 -9.10
C HIS A 100 -4.29 10.31 -9.73
N LEU A 101 -3.90 9.20 -9.09
CA LEU A 101 -2.93 8.23 -9.60
C LEU A 101 -3.41 7.58 -10.90
N ASP A 102 -4.67 7.18 -11.00
CA ASP A 102 -5.24 6.65 -12.24
C ASP A 102 -5.14 7.63 -13.40
N SER A 103 -5.43 8.91 -13.13
CA SER A 103 -5.28 9.98 -14.10
C SER A 103 -3.81 10.17 -14.52
N GLN A 104 -2.89 10.17 -13.57
CA GLN A 104 -1.45 10.30 -13.84
C GLN A 104 -0.90 9.11 -14.63
N ILE A 105 -1.28 7.87 -14.29
CA ILE A 105 -0.90 6.66 -15.03
C ILE A 105 -1.42 6.74 -16.47
N SER A 106 -2.68 7.13 -16.65
CA SER A 106 -3.29 7.26 -17.97
C SER A 106 -2.55 8.30 -18.82
N ALA A 107 -2.26 9.47 -18.25
CA ALA A 107 -1.51 10.52 -18.92
C ALA A 107 -0.08 10.07 -19.31
N VAL A 108 0.60 9.34 -18.42
CA VAL A 108 1.94 8.79 -18.71
C VAL A 108 1.87 7.77 -19.85
N LYS A 109 0.88 6.87 -19.84
CA LYS A 109 0.68 5.88 -20.91
C LYS A 109 0.39 6.55 -22.27
N GLU A 110 -0.44 7.58 -22.29
CA GLU A 110 -0.72 8.35 -23.52
C GLU A 110 0.54 9.02 -24.08
N VAL A 111 1.34 9.67 -23.22
CA VAL A 111 2.61 10.31 -23.65
C VAL A 111 3.57 9.25 -24.17
N LYS A 112 3.69 8.11 -23.51
CA LYS A 112 4.56 7.01 -23.94
C LYS A 112 4.12 6.47 -25.31
N GLN A 113 2.83 6.22 -25.52
CA GLN A 113 2.30 5.76 -26.80
C GLN A 113 2.56 6.78 -27.92
N LYS A 114 2.42 8.07 -27.63
CA LYS A 114 2.75 9.15 -28.58
C LYS A 114 4.25 9.16 -28.93
N ASN A 115 5.12 8.99 -27.93
CA ASN A 115 6.56 8.92 -28.12
C ASN A 115 6.95 7.68 -28.94
N GLU A 116 6.37 6.52 -28.67
CA GLU A 116 6.60 5.29 -29.42
C GLU A 116 6.20 5.43 -30.89
N LYS A 117 5.02 6.03 -31.16
CA LYS A 117 4.61 6.35 -32.53
C LYS A 117 5.61 7.28 -33.21
N THR A 118 6.03 8.35 -32.52
CA THR A 118 6.99 9.32 -33.06
C THR A 118 8.36 8.69 -33.32
N ILE A 119 8.81 7.79 -32.43
CA ILE A 119 10.04 7.02 -32.61
C ILE A 119 9.94 6.16 -33.86
N ASN A 120 8.84 5.42 -34.04
CA ASN A 120 8.62 4.56 -35.20
C ASN A 120 8.58 5.37 -36.50
N ASP A 121 7.88 6.50 -36.52
CA ASP A 121 7.80 7.40 -37.68
C ASP A 121 9.20 7.94 -38.05
N LYS A 122 9.98 8.38 -37.06
CA LYS A 122 11.35 8.87 -37.26
C LYS A 122 12.32 7.75 -37.67
N GLN A 123 12.15 6.54 -37.17
CA GLN A 123 12.95 5.38 -37.59
C GLN A 123 12.65 5.01 -39.04
N ALA A 124 11.37 5.01 -39.44
CA ALA A 124 10.99 4.79 -40.84
C ALA A 124 11.58 5.87 -41.77
N GLU A 125 11.59 7.13 -41.35
CA GLU A 125 12.23 8.22 -42.09
C GLU A 125 13.75 8.01 -42.23
N LEU A 126 14.40 7.55 -41.17
CA LEU A 126 15.84 7.27 -41.13
C LEU A 126 16.21 6.06 -42.01
N GLU A 127 15.41 5.00 -41.98
CA GLU A 127 15.58 3.82 -42.84
C GLU A 127 15.40 4.17 -44.32
N ASN A 128 14.38 4.97 -44.65
CA ASN A 128 14.15 5.49 -46.01
C ASN A 128 15.32 6.36 -46.48
N THR A 129 15.89 7.18 -45.60
CA THR A 129 17.09 7.96 -45.90
C THR A 129 18.28 7.04 -46.23
N SER A 130 18.52 6.02 -45.40
CA SER A 130 19.66 5.11 -45.55
C SER A 130 19.61 4.27 -46.84
N ARG A 131 18.40 3.90 -47.28
CA ARG A 131 18.19 3.10 -48.50
C ARG A 131 18.26 3.92 -49.78
N ASN A 132 17.83 5.18 -49.75
CA ASN A 132 17.54 5.91 -50.98
C ASN A 132 18.64 6.87 -51.43
N GLN A 133 19.56 7.35 -50.58
CA GLN A 133 20.61 8.29 -51.01
C GLN A 133 21.75 8.47 -49.99
N GLN A 134 22.99 8.33 -50.45
CA GLN A 134 24.13 9.06 -49.87
C GLN A 134 24.46 10.23 -50.80
N ALA A 135 24.59 11.43 -50.25
CA ALA A 135 25.09 12.57 -51.02
C ALA A 135 26.51 12.24 -51.46
N THR A 136 26.70 12.11 -52.77
CA THR A 136 28.04 12.01 -53.35
C THR A 136 28.73 13.38 -53.25
N PHE A 137 30.05 13.39 -53.40
CA PHE A 137 30.82 14.63 -53.49
C PHE A 137 30.21 15.62 -54.51
N TRP A 138 29.76 15.13 -55.66
CA TRP A 138 29.14 15.95 -56.70
C TRP A 138 27.79 16.54 -56.27
N SER A 139 26.94 15.77 -55.60
CA SER A 139 25.66 16.27 -55.07
C SER A 139 25.89 17.38 -54.05
N SER A 140 26.85 17.22 -53.14
CA SER A 140 27.22 18.28 -52.18
C SER A 140 27.88 19.48 -52.85
N TYR A 141 28.69 19.26 -53.89
CA TYR A 141 29.30 20.35 -54.66
C TYR A 141 28.24 21.19 -55.39
N LEU A 142 27.24 20.55 -56.01
CA LEU A 142 26.15 21.25 -56.70
C LEU A 142 25.17 21.92 -55.74
N ALA A 143 24.95 21.36 -54.55
CA ALA A 143 24.03 21.88 -53.54
C ALA A 143 24.54 23.11 -52.77
N ASP A 144 25.79 23.52 -53.00
CA ASP A 144 26.42 24.64 -52.31
C ASP A 144 25.65 25.95 -52.53
N ASN A 145 25.17 26.53 -51.43
CA ASN A 145 24.40 27.78 -51.45
C ASN A 145 25.30 29.01 -51.57
N ASN A 146 26.62 28.87 -51.42
CA ASN A 146 27.55 29.99 -51.48
C ASN A 146 28.78 29.66 -52.37
N PRO A 147 28.55 29.40 -53.68
CA PRO A 147 29.64 29.08 -54.58
C PRO A 147 30.57 30.29 -54.79
N GLY A 148 31.89 30.07 -54.68
CA GLY A 148 32.88 31.07 -55.05
C GLY A 148 32.89 31.38 -56.55
N PHE A 149 33.54 32.46 -56.97
CA PHE A 149 33.49 32.99 -58.35
C PHE A 149 33.68 31.93 -59.45
N PHE A 150 34.73 31.11 -59.39
CA PHE A 150 34.99 30.06 -60.38
C PHE A 150 33.94 28.96 -60.41
N LYS A 151 33.37 28.64 -59.23
CA LYS A 151 32.32 27.64 -59.10
C LYS A 151 30.99 28.16 -59.63
N SER A 152 30.69 29.44 -59.45
CA SER A 152 29.50 30.08 -60.01
C SER A 152 29.52 30.07 -61.54
N ILE A 153 30.69 30.28 -62.15
CA ILE A 153 30.85 30.15 -63.61
C ILE A 153 30.58 28.71 -64.06
N PHE A 154 31.10 27.71 -63.34
CA PHE A 154 30.85 26.31 -63.66
C PHE A 154 29.37 25.93 -63.51
N LEU A 155 28.72 26.35 -62.41
CA LEU A 155 27.30 26.09 -62.14
C LEU A 155 26.37 26.77 -63.15
N PHE A 156 26.79 27.89 -63.76
CA PHE A 156 26.03 28.58 -64.81
C PHE A 156 25.77 27.68 -66.03
N PHE A 157 26.67 26.73 -66.33
CA PHE A 157 26.50 25.78 -67.43
C PHE A 157 25.74 24.51 -67.03
N ILE A 158 25.35 24.37 -65.76
CA ILE A 158 24.61 23.22 -65.26
C ILE A 158 23.12 23.54 -65.21
N PRO A 159 22.24 22.61 -65.64
CA PRO A 159 20.80 22.80 -65.54
C PRO A 159 20.37 23.08 -64.10
N GLN A 160 19.55 24.12 -63.92
CA GLN A 160 19.01 24.49 -62.61
C GLN A 160 18.25 23.33 -61.94
N SER A 161 17.57 22.50 -62.72
CA SER A 161 16.88 21.30 -62.23
C SER A 161 17.82 20.34 -61.48
N SER A 162 19.04 20.13 -61.99
CA SER A 162 20.05 19.27 -61.36
C SER A 162 20.61 19.88 -60.08
N ILE A 163 20.75 21.20 -60.03
CA ILE A 163 21.16 21.94 -58.82
C ILE A 163 20.05 21.83 -57.76
N ASP A 164 18.80 22.05 -58.13
CA ASP A 164 17.65 21.98 -57.22
C ASP A 164 17.45 20.55 -56.67
N GLU A 165 17.66 19.54 -57.51
CA GLU A 165 17.62 18.14 -57.10
C GLU A 165 18.76 17.81 -56.13
N ALA A 166 19.99 18.25 -56.41
CA ALA A 166 21.12 18.10 -55.50
C ALA A 166 20.89 18.79 -54.14
N LYS A 167 20.30 20.00 -54.14
CA LYS A 167 19.90 20.72 -52.93
C LYS A 167 18.84 19.96 -52.13
N LYS A 168 17.82 19.39 -52.79
CA LYS A 168 16.79 18.57 -52.12
C LYS A 168 17.40 17.37 -51.41
N VAL A 169 18.31 16.64 -52.08
CA VAL A 169 19.00 15.48 -51.49
C VAL A 169 19.86 15.88 -50.29
N CYS A 170 20.66 16.94 -50.42
CA CYS A 170 21.53 17.38 -49.32
C CYS A 170 20.74 17.94 -48.13
N ASN A 171 19.70 18.74 -48.37
CA ASN A 171 18.83 19.27 -47.30
C ASN A 171 18.08 18.16 -46.57
N TYR A 172 17.63 17.13 -47.29
CA TYR A 172 16.99 15.96 -46.69
C TYR A 172 17.97 15.18 -45.80
N LEU A 173 19.21 14.96 -46.27
CA LEU A 173 20.27 14.31 -45.49
C LEU A 173 20.72 15.12 -44.26
N GLU A 174 20.74 16.44 -44.34
CA GLU A 174 21.01 17.28 -43.16
C GLU A 174 19.92 17.17 -42.11
N LYS A 175 18.65 17.15 -42.52
CA LYS A 175 17.52 16.94 -41.60
C LYS A 175 17.58 15.55 -40.95
N SER A 176 17.92 14.51 -41.71
CA SER A 176 17.97 13.14 -41.19
C SER A 176 19.12 12.89 -40.20
N ARG A 177 20.20 13.68 -40.24
CA ARG A 177 21.30 13.62 -39.25
C ARG A 177 20.85 13.95 -37.82
N GLY A 178 19.78 14.72 -37.66
CA GLY A 178 19.22 15.05 -36.33
C GLY A 178 18.35 13.93 -35.74
N LEU A 179 17.74 13.10 -36.58
CA LEU A 179 16.79 12.06 -36.19
C LEU A 179 17.32 11.05 -35.16
N PRO A 180 18.57 10.54 -35.22
CA PRO A 180 19.09 9.65 -34.19
C PRO A 180 19.07 10.26 -32.78
N LYS A 181 19.44 11.55 -32.68
CA LYS A 181 19.46 12.26 -31.38
C LYS A 181 18.06 12.46 -30.84
N GLU A 182 17.10 12.80 -31.71
CA GLU A 182 15.70 12.96 -31.33
C GLU A 182 15.07 11.62 -30.88
N ILE A 183 15.34 10.53 -31.61
CA ILE A 183 14.91 9.17 -31.22
C ILE A 183 15.50 8.80 -29.85
N GLN A 184 16.79 9.07 -29.63
CA GLN A 184 17.44 8.80 -28.36
C GLN A 184 16.79 9.60 -27.21
N ALA A 185 16.55 10.90 -27.41
CA ALA A 185 15.89 11.75 -26.41
C ALA A 185 14.47 11.26 -26.06
N LEU A 186 13.71 10.80 -27.07
CA LEU A 186 12.39 10.21 -26.85
C LEU A 186 12.47 8.88 -26.08
N ARG A 187 13.47 8.03 -26.38
CA ARG A 187 13.72 6.77 -25.63
C ARG A 187 14.11 7.04 -24.18
N GLU A 188 14.98 8.02 -23.93
CA GLU A 188 15.35 8.45 -22.58
C GLU A 188 14.15 9.01 -21.81
N THR A 189 13.27 9.74 -22.51
CA THR A 189 12.01 10.21 -21.93
C THR A 189 11.10 9.06 -21.56
N ASN A 190 10.92 8.07 -22.45
CA ASN A 190 10.13 6.87 -22.15
C ASN A 190 10.68 6.09 -20.96
N LYS A 191 12.01 5.97 -20.84
CA LYS A 191 12.63 5.34 -19.66
C LYS A 191 12.26 6.05 -18.36
N LYS A 192 12.33 7.38 -18.33
CA LYS A 192 11.90 8.17 -17.15
C LYS A 192 10.40 8.04 -16.85
N LEU A 193 9.59 7.83 -17.88
CA LEU A 193 8.16 7.57 -17.72
C LEU A 193 7.90 6.18 -17.14
N ASP A 194 8.70 5.18 -17.50
CA ASP A 194 8.65 3.84 -16.91
C ASP A 194 8.97 3.88 -15.42
N ASP A 195 10.05 4.57 -15.02
CA ASP A 195 10.39 4.75 -13.60
C ASP A 195 9.24 5.41 -12.80
N ARG A 196 8.46 6.31 -13.43
CA ARG A 196 7.28 6.93 -12.82
C ARG A 196 6.10 5.97 -12.71
N LEU A 197 5.87 5.13 -13.72
CA LEU A 197 4.84 4.10 -13.67
C LEU A 197 5.11 3.12 -12.55
N ASP A 198 6.36 2.65 -12.42
CA ASP A 198 6.78 1.75 -11.35
C ASP A 198 6.52 2.39 -9.96
N THR A 199 6.80 3.68 -9.82
CA THR A 199 6.53 4.43 -8.58
C THR A 199 5.03 4.46 -8.26
N TYR A 200 4.18 4.72 -9.25
CA TYR A 200 2.73 4.74 -9.05
C TYR A 200 2.17 3.35 -8.76
N GLU A 201 2.71 2.30 -9.38
CA GLU A 201 2.34 0.91 -9.09
C GLU A 201 2.70 0.52 -7.65
N CYS A 202 3.89 0.90 -7.16
CA CYS A 202 4.28 0.70 -5.77
C CYS A 202 3.31 1.37 -4.79
N GLN A 203 2.91 2.62 -5.07
CA GLN A 203 1.92 3.34 -4.24
C GLN A 203 0.56 2.62 -4.23
N TYR A 204 0.13 2.09 -5.37
CA TYR A 204 -1.08 1.29 -5.49
C TYR A 204 -1.03 0.01 -4.65
N GLU A 205 0.09 -0.71 -4.71
CA GLU A 205 0.30 -1.90 -3.90
C GLU A 205 0.25 -1.61 -2.40
N ASP A 206 0.86 -0.50 -1.96
CA ASP A 206 0.85 -0.11 -0.56
C ASP A 206 -0.55 0.24 -0.07
N ILE A 207 -1.35 0.95 -0.86
CA ILE A 207 -2.76 1.23 -0.55
C ILE A 207 -3.55 -0.09 -0.47
N ARG A 208 -3.28 -1.03 -1.38
CA ARG A 208 -3.91 -2.36 -1.38
C ARG A 208 -3.54 -3.17 -0.15
N LYS A 209 -2.27 -3.14 0.28
CA LYS A 209 -1.80 -3.78 1.52
C LYS A 209 -2.50 -3.18 2.73
N GLN A 210 -2.55 -1.85 2.85
CA GLN A 210 -3.25 -1.16 3.95
C GLN A 210 -4.73 -1.55 4.03
N ARG A 211 -5.43 -1.69 2.90
CA ARG A 211 -6.83 -2.16 2.88
C ARG A 211 -6.97 -3.60 3.36
N ARG A 212 -6.04 -4.50 2.99
CA ARG A 212 -6.04 -5.88 3.49
C ARG A 212 -5.84 -5.94 5.00
N VAL A 213 -4.89 -5.15 5.52
CA VAL A 213 -4.62 -5.06 6.96
C VAL A 213 -5.84 -4.51 7.69
N LEU A 214 -6.48 -3.44 7.18
CA LEU A 214 -7.69 -2.90 7.79
C LEU A 214 -8.80 -3.95 7.89
N ASN A 215 -9.09 -4.66 6.80
CA ASN A 215 -10.13 -5.68 6.79
C ASN A 215 -9.85 -6.82 7.77
N ALA A 216 -8.58 -7.25 7.86
CA ALA A 216 -8.17 -8.26 8.84
C ALA A 216 -8.36 -7.74 10.27
N LEU A 217 -7.89 -6.52 10.55
CA LEU A 217 -8.01 -5.89 11.87
C LEU A 217 -9.47 -5.70 12.29
N GLN A 218 -10.37 -5.32 11.38
CA GLN A 218 -11.81 -5.22 11.64
C GLN A 218 -12.45 -6.56 11.98
N SER A 219 -12.14 -7.62 11.24
CA SER A 219 -12.66 -8.96 11.54
C SER A 219 -12.21 -9.45 12.92
N GLN A 220 -10.98 -9.11 13.32
CA GLN A 220 -10.45 -9.46 14.64
C GLN A 220 -11.03 -8.58 15.74
N GLN A 221 -11.29 -7.30 15.46
CA GLN A 221 -12.01 -6.39 16.36
C GLN A 221 -13.39 -6.96 16.69
N GLU A 222 -14.19 -7.36 15.70
CA GLU A 222 -15.52 -7.96 15.91
C GLU A 222 -15.44 -9.23 16.79
N SER A 223 -14.42 -10.05 16.58
CA SER A 223 -14.19 -11.25 17.40
C SER A 223 -13.85 -10.88 18.85
N LEU A 224 -13.02 -9.86 19.05
CA LEU A 224 -12.68 -9.36 20.38
C LEU A 224 -13.88 -8.70 21.08
N GLU A 225 -14.71 -7.95 20.35
CA GLU A 225 -15.97 -7.37 20.86
C GLU A 225 -16.89 -8.45 21.41
N GLU A 226 -17.07 -9.56 20.69
CA GLU A 226 -17.84 -10.71 21.16
C GLU A 226 -17.26 -11.26 22.47
N LYS A 227 -15.92 -11.40 22.58
CA LYS A 227 -15.28 -11.94 23.79
C LYS A 227 -15.35 -11.00 24.98
N VAL A 228 -15.17 -9.69 24.74
CA VAL A 228 -15.37 -8.66 25.77
C VAL A 228 -16.81 -8.70 26.26
N TYR A 229 -17.80 -8.77 25.35
CA TYR A 229 -19.21 -8.88 25.72
C TYR A 229 -19.51 -10.16 26.52
N ASP A 230 -19.02 -11.32 26.07
CA ASP A 230 -19.16 -12.59 26.79
C ASP A 230 -18.58 -12.50 28.20
N LEU A 231 -17.41 -11.84 28.34
CA LEU A 231 -16.74 -11.69 29.63
C LEU A 231 -17.45 -10.68 30.54
N VAL A 232 -17.86 -9.52 30.04
CA VAL A 232 -18.63 -8.51 30.79
C VAL A 232 -19.91 -9.14 31.34
N THR A 233 -20.69 -9.78 30.48
CA THR A 233 -21.95 -10.42 30.90
C THR A 233 -21.73 -11.55 31.92
N ALA A 234 -20.64 -12.32 31.77
CA ALA A 234 -20.30 -13.34 32.75
C ALA A 234 -19.87 -12.73 34.09
N THR A 235 -19.08 -11.65 34.08
CA THR A 235 -18.67 -10.94 35.29
C THR A 235 -19.85 -10.30 36.00
N ASP A 236 -20.82 -9.73 35.29
CA ASP A 236 -22.01 -9.12 35.89
C ASP A 236 -22.90 -10.16 36.60
N ILE A 237 -22.92 -11.40 36.11
CA ILE A 237 -23.67 -12.52 36.71
C ILE A 237 -22.94 -13.10 37.92
N LEU A 238 -21.62 -13.34 37.81
CA LEU A 238 -20.84 -14.04 38.84
C LEU A 238 -20.29 -13.10 39.92
N LEU A 239 -20.11 -11.82 39.61
CA LEU A 239 -19.52 -10.79 40.46
C LEU A 239 -20.43 -9.55 40.61
N PRO A 240 -21.71 -9.70 41.01
CA PRO A 240 -22.69 -8.61 41.00
C PRO A 240 -22.35 -7.44 41.94
N LYS A 241 -21.51 -7.66 42.97
CA LYS A 241 -21.08 -6.61 43.92
C LYS A 241 -20.29 -5.46 43.27
N LEU A 242 -19.64 -5.70 42.12
CA LEU A 242 -18.91 -4.66 41.38
C LEU A 242 -19.82 -3.69 40.63
N ARG A 243 -21.05 -4.09 40.31
CA ARG A 243 -22.02 -3.21 39.65
C ARG A 243 -22.39 -2.03 40.56
N GLU A 244 -22.47 -2.27 41.87
CA GLU A 244 -22.78 -1.24 42.87
C GLU A 244 -21.62 -0.29 43.20
N GLU A 245 -20.37 -0.71 42.96
CA GLU A 245 -19.17 0.13 43.13
C GLU A 245 -18.86 0.96 41.88
N ASN A 246 -19.00 0.38 40.68
CA ASN A 246 -18.80 1.10 39.42
C ASN A 246 -19.89 2.14 39.12
N GLU A 247 -21.13 1.94 39.59
CA GLU A 247 -22.19 2.99 39.55
C GLU A 247 -21.89 4.17 40.49
N LYS A 248 -20.97 4.01 41.46
CA LYS A 248 -20.54 5.07 42.38
C LYS A 248 -19.21 5.74 41.99
N SER A 249 -18.35 5.09 41.21
CA SER A 249 -17.11 5.66 40.70
C SER A 249 -17.23 6.07 39.23
N ASN A 250 -17.71 7.29 38.98
CA ASN A 250 -17.49 7.93 37.69
C ASN A 250 -15.99 8.17 37.48
N GLY A 251 -15.42 7.48 36.49
CA GLY A 251 -14.33 7.97 35.65
C GLY A 251 -12.91 7.86 36.19
N VAL A 252 -12.18 6.84 35.73
CA VAL A 252 -10.79 7.00 35.29
C VAL A 252 -10.60 6.09 34.07
N ILE A 253 -10.62 6.69 32.87
CA ILE A 253 -10.13 6.04 31.65
C ILE A 253 -8.59 6.11 31.74
N PRO A 254 -7.86 4.98 31.68
CA PRO A 254 -6.41 5.01 31.65
C PRO A 254 -5.93 5.76 30.40
N GLU A 255 -5.04 6.72 30.60
CA GLU A 255 -4.41 7.49 29.53
C GLU A 255 -3.64 6.53 28.60
N ILE A 256 -4.11 6.42 27.35
CA ILE A 256 -3.53 5.53 26.33
C ILE A 256 -2.16 6.08 25.96
N ARG A 257 -1.08 5.42 26.40
CA ARG A 257 0.27 5.74 25.92
C ARG A 257 0.40 5.34 24.45
N GLU A 258 0.68 6.35 23.62
CA GLU A 258 1.03 6.23 22.21
C GLU A 258 2.45 5.66 22.08
N ASP A 259 2.59 4.34 22.07
CA ASP A 259 3.84 3.65 21.70
C ASP A 259 3.56 2.55 20.64
N ASP A 260 2.59 2.81 19.75
CA ASP A 260 2.12 1.86 18.72
C ASP A 260 2.85 2.00 17.37
N GLU A 261 3.98 2.73 17.31
CA GLU A 261 4.76 2.86 16.07
C GLU A 261 5.65 1.65 15.75
N ASP A 262 5.95 0.78 16.72
CA ASP A 262 6.91 -0.33 16.52
C ASP A 262 6.27 -1.71 16.27
N ILE A 263 4.95 -1.88 16.39
CA ILE A 263 4.31 -3.21 16.29
C ILE A 263 4.25 -3.74 14.85
N PHE A 264 4.45 -2.89 13.83
CA PHE A 264 4.43 -3.28 12.41
C PHE A 264 5.72 -2.90 11.67
N ARG A 265 6.89 -3.25 12.22
CA ARG A 265 8.09 -3.35 11.38
C ARG A 265 7.96 -4.60 10.52
N PHE A 266 7.55 -4.40 9.26
CA PHE A 266 7.66 -5.43 8.25
C PHE A 266 9.16 -5.68 8.00
N GLU A 267 9.71 -6.75 8.55
CA GLU A 267 11.02 -7.23 8.13
C GLU A 267 10.93 -7.60 6.64
N TYR A 268 11.81 -6.98 5.84
CA TYR A 268 11.94 -7.15 4.40
C TYR A 268 12.53 -8.50 4.02
#